data_AF-A0A7J2Z1T3-F1
#
_entry.id   AF-A0A7J2Z1T3-F1
#
_cell.length_a   1.000
_cell.length_b   1.000
_cell.length_c   1.000
_cell.angle_alpha   90.00
_cell.angle_beta   90.00
_cell.angle_gamma   90.00
#
_symmetry.space_group_name_H-M   'P 1'
#
loop_
_entity.id
_entity.type
_entity.pdbx_description
1 polymer ?
#
loop_
_entity_poly.entity_id
_entity_poly.type
_entity_poly.pdbx_seq_one_letter_code
_entity_poly.pdbx_strand_id
1 'polypeptide(L)'
;MADKINFSSEIESVFKGLRAFAIFAVALFLLAGVVAAQTPISSCQTITASGSYILTNDITTTGNCIFIAADNVVLDCNGAVIKGPGKDAGNLFGIIGGWGAPGSAINTTIKNCI
;
A
#
# COMPACT_ATOMS: atom_id res chain seq x y z
N MET A 1 34.21 -32.98 47.75
CA MET A 1 33.07 -32.66 46.86
C MET A 1 33.40 -31.33 46.21
N ALA A 2 33.94 -31.34 44.99
CA ALA A 2 34.24 -30.13 44.23
C ALA A 2 33.63 -30.32 42.85
N ASP A 3 32.43 -29.76 42.67
CA ASP A 3 31.76 -29.66 41.38
C ASP A 3 32.58 -28.74 40.48
N LYS A 4 33.24 -29.34 39.48
CA LYS A 4 33.83 -28.58 38.39
C LYS A 4 32.69 -28.09 37.51
N ILE A 5 32.23 -26.86 37.74
CA ILE A 5 31.32 -26.17 36.83
C ILE A 5 32.03 -26.10 35.47
N ASN A 6 31.53 -26.87 34.51
CA ASN A 6 32.16 -27.04 33.20
C ASN A 6 31.87 -25.81 32.33
N PHE A 7 32.69 -24.77 32.48
CA PHE A 7 32.54 -23.48 31.80
C PHE A 7 32.51 -23.61 30.26
N SER A 8 33.05 -24.70 29.70
CA SER A 8 33.03 -24.98 28.26
C SER A 8 31.65 -25.38 27.71
N SER A 9 30.80 -26.04 28.50
CA SER A 9 29.45 -26.44 28.06
C SER A 9 28.46 -25.27 28.05
N GLU A 10 28.68 -24.25 28.88
CA GLU A 10 27.82 -23.06 28.91
C GLU A 10 28.09 -22.14 27.71
N ILE A 11 29.35 -21.99 27.29
CA ILE A 11 29.74 -21.22 26.11
C ILE A 11 29.14 -21.81 24.83
N GLU A 12 29.14 -23.13 24.65
CA GLU A 12 28.49 -23.78 23.50
C GLU A 12 26.98 -23.56 23.45
N SER A 13 26.31 -23.56 24.62
CA SER A 13 24.88 -23.30 24.73
C SER A 13 24.54 -21.85 24.33
N VAL A 14 25.39 -20.90 24.72
CA VAL A 14 25.28 -19.47 24.33
C VAL A 14 25.47 -19.28 22.81
N PHE A 15 26.46 -19.93 22.20
CA PHE A 15 26.67 -19.86 20.75
C PHE A 15 25.57 -20.56 19.94
N LYS A 16 25.03 -21.68 20.43
CA LYS A 16 23.86 -22.35 19.83
C LYS A 16 22.61 -21.48 19.92
N GLY A 17 22.40 -20.81 21.07
CA GLY A 17 21.32 -19.84 21.25
C GLY A 17 21.44 -18.63 20.34
N LEU A 18 22.64 -18.07 20.18
CA LEU A 18 22.90 -16.93 19.28
C LEU A 18 22.68 -17.30 17.80
N ARG A 19 23.10 -18.50 17.39
CA ARG A 19 22.86 -19.03 16.04
C ARG A 19 21.38 -19.27 15.78
N ALA A 20 20.67 -19.89 16.73
CA ALA A 20 19.23 -20.11 16.63
C ALA A 20 18.45 -18.79 16.55
N PHE A 21 18.85 -17.80 17.35
CA PHE A 21 18.27 -16.45 17.33
C PHE A 21 18.51 -15.72 16.00
N ALA A 22 19.73 -15.80 15.46
CA ALA A 22 20.06 -15.20 14.17
C ALA A 22 19.27 -15.84 13.02
N ILE A 23 19.12 -17.17 13.01
CA ILE A 23 18.32 -17.88 12.01
C ILE A 23 16.84 -17.50 12.12
N PHE A 24 16.31 -17.38 13.34
CA PHE A 24 14.92 -16.98 13.57
C PHE A 24 14.67 -15.52 13.12
N ALA A 25 15.59 -14.60 13.42
CA ALA A 25 15.51 -13.21 12.98
C ALA A 25 15.58 -13.08 11.45
N VAL A 26 16.45 -13.85 10.79
CA VAL A 26 16.54 -13.91 9.32
C VAL A 26 15.27 -14.50 8.72
N ALA A 27 14.71 -15.57 9.30
CA ALA A 27 13.44 -16.15 8.85
C ALA A 27 12.29 -15.15 8.98
N LEU A 28 12.22 -14.40 10.08
CA LEU A 28 11.24 -13.33 10.28
C LEU A 28 11.39 -12.21 9.25
N PHE A 29 12.63 -11.83 8.94
CA PHE A 29 12.90 -10.79 7.96
C PHE A 29 12.59 -11.24 6.53
N LEU A 30 12.80 -12.51 6.20
CA LEU A 30 12.41 -13.12 4.92
C LEU A 30 10.88 -13.27 4.78
N LEU A 31 10.16 -13.40 5.89
CA LEU A 31 8.69 -13.47 5.91
C LEU A 31 8.02 -12.10 5.91
N ALA A 32 8.76 -11.02 6.19
CA ALA A 32 8.26 -9.66 6.06
C ALA A 32 8.11 -9.33 4.57
N GLY A 33 6.90 -9.53 4.05
CA GLY A 33 6.57 -9.12 2.69
C GLY A 33 6.85 -7.63 2.48
N VAL A 34 7.44 -7.28 1.34
CA VAL A 34 7.65 -5.88 0.95
C VAL A 34 6.30 -5.28 0.61
N VAL A 35 5.71 -4.53 1.53
CA VAL A 35 4.52 -3.73 1.24
C VAL A 35 5.00 -2.44 0.59
N ALA A 36 4.64 -2.22 -0.68
CA ALA A 36 4.86 -0.93 -1.32
C ALA A 36 4.06 0.15 -0.57
N ALA A 37 4.73 1.23 -0.15
CA ALA A 37 4.05 2.33 0.53
C ALA A 37 3.03 2.97 -0.42
N GLN A 38 1.76 3.04 0.01
CA GLN A 38 0.70 3.69 -0.75
C GLN A 38 0.74 5.20 -0.50
N THR A 39 0.55 5.99 -1.54
CA THR A 39 0.44 7.44 -1.45
C THR A 39 -0.95 7.82 -0.93
N PRO A 40 -1.06 8.43 0.26
CA PRO A 40 -2.37 8.83 0.78
C PRO A 40 -2.95 10.00 -0.01
N ILE A 41 -4.23 9.93 -0.31
CA ILE A 41 -5.01 10.99 -0.96
C ILE A 41 -6.31 11.23 -0.20
N SER A 42 -6.74 12.49 -0.13
CA SER A 42 -7.88 12.89 0.70
C SER A 42 -8.73 13.99 0.06
N SER A 43 -8.51 14.26 -1.23
CA SER A 43 -9.17 15.30 -2.01
C SER A 43 -9.00 15.08 -3.51
N CYS A 44 -9.83 15.78 -4.31
CA CYS A 44 -9.76 15.78 -5.76
C CYS A 44 -8.39 16.22 -6.27
N GLN A 45 -7.79 15.45 -7.17
CA GLN A 45 -6.47 15.73 -7.74
C GLN A 45 -6.22 14.93 -9.01
N THR A 46 -5.11 15.25 -9.67
CA THR A 46 -4.58 14.49 -10.80
C THR A 46 -3.42 13.62 -10.36
N ILE A 47 -3.57 12.31 -10.57
CA ILE A 47 -2.51 11.31 -10.38
C ILE A 47 -1.67 11.29 -11.65
N THR A 48 -0.44 11.82 -11.56
CA THR A 48 0.50 11.95 -12.69
C THR A 48 1.69 10.99 -12.63
N ALA A 49 1.74 10.14 -11.61
CA ALA A 49 2.80 9.14 -11.44
C ALA A 49 2.21 7.75 -11.27
N SER A 50 2.92 6.75 -11.79
CA SER A 50 2.60 5.34 -11.54
C SER A 50 2.76 5.00 -10.05
N GLY A 51 1.93 4.08 -9.56
CA GLY A 51 2.01 3.64 -8.17
C GLY A 51 0.67 3.31 -7.54
N SER A 52 0.68 3.06 -6.23
CA SER A 52 -0.52 2.79 -5.45
C SER A 52 -0.91 4.01 -4.64
N TYR A 53 -2.18 4.36 -4.70
CA TYR A 53 -2.79 5.47 -4.00
C TYR A 53 -3.89 4.94 -3.07
N ILE A 54 -3.98 5.47 -1.87
CA ILE A 54 -4.98 5.08 -0.88
C ILE A 54 -5.81 6.28 -0.45
N LEU A 55 -7.13 6.12 -0.50
CA LEU A 55 -8.06 7.14 -0.05
C LEU A 55 -8.15 7.11 1.48
N THR A 56 -8.04 8.28 2.11
CA THR A 56 -8.07 8.40 3.59
C THR A 56 -9.36 9.03 4.13
N ASN A 57 -10.25 9.50 3.26
CA ASN A 57 -11.56 10.05 3.63
C ASN A 57 -12.57 9.96 2.48
N ASP A 58 -13.84 10.15 2.79
CA ASP A 58 -14.88 10.31 1.77
C ASP A 58 -14.68 11.61 0.98
N ILE A 59 -14.92 11.55 -0.33
CA ILE A 59 -14.92 12.70 -1.23
C ILE A 59 -16.32 12.88 -1.82
N THR A 60 -16.85 14.10 -1.75
CA THR A 60 -18.06 14.50 -2.49
C THR A 60 -17.72 15.58 -3.49
N THR A 61 -18.15 15.42 -4.73
CA THR A 61 -17.86 16.35 -5.83
C THR A 61 -19.09 16.56 -6.71
N THR A 62 -19.20 17.76 -7.30
CA THR A 62 -20.20 18.09 -8.33
C THR A 62 -19.63 18.03 -9.75
N GLY A 63 -18.36 17.63 -9.91
CA GLY A 63 -17.70 17.52 -11.21
C GLY A 63 -16.60 16.47 -11.24
N ASN A 64 -15.76 16.54 -12.28
CA ASN A 64 -14.58 15.67 -12.41
C ASN A 64 -13.63 15.88 -11.23
N CYS A 65 -13.21 14.80 -10.57
CA CYS A 65 -12.48 14.90 -9.30
C CYS A 65 -11.13 14.19 -9.30
N ILE A 66 -11.09 12.85 -9.41
CA ILE A 66 -9.84 12.10 -9.50
C ILE A 66 -9.51 11.87 -10.96
N PHE A 67 -8.45 12.53 -11.45
CA PHE A 67 -7.92 12.29 -12.79
C PHE A 67 -6.75 11.30 -12.72
N ILE A 68 -6.87 10.17 -13.39
CA ILE A 68 -5.78 9.21 -13.55
C ILE A 68 -5.09 9.52 -14.88
N ALA A 69 -3.89 10.11 -14.79
CA ALA A 69 -3.11 10.61 -15.92
C ALA A 69 -1.72 9.95 -16.00
N ALA A 70 -1.57 8.76 -15.39
CA ALA A 70 -0.39 7.90 -15.52
C ALA A 70 -0.79 6.43 -15.68
N ASP A 71 0.10 5.65 -16.28
CA ASP A 71 -0.06 4.20 -16.41
C ASP A 71 0.30 3.48 -15.11
N ASN A 72 -0.16 2.24 -14.93
CA ASN A 72 0.15 1.37 -13.79
C ASN A 72 -0.25 1.99 -12.44
N VAL A 73 -1.48 2.50 -12.38
CA VAL A 73 -2.05 3.13 -11.18
C VAL A 73 -2.99 2.17 -10.48
N VAL A 74 -2.82 2.02 -9.17
CA VAL A 74 -3.78 1.35 -8.29
C VAL A 74 -4.40 2.40 -7.38
N LEU A 75 -5.70 2.65 -7.52
CA LEU A 75 -6.49 3.46 -6.60
C LEU A 75 -7.26 2.54 -5.65
N ASP A 76 -6.89 2.55 -4.38
CA ASP A 76 -7.56 1.84 -3.30
C ASP A 76 -8.42 2.84 -2.51
N CYS A 77 -9.74 2.71 -2.60
CA CYS A 77 -10.64 3.57 -1.84
C CYS A 77 -10.65 3.25 -0.34
N ASN A 78 -10.07 2.13 0.11
CA ASN A 78 -9.98 1.77 1.53
C ASN A 78 -11.33 1.86 2.28
N GLY A 79 -12.42 1.49 1.62
CA GLY A 79 -13.77 1.58 2.16
C GLY A 79 -14.37 2.99 2.21
N ALA A 80 -13.69 4.02 1.73
CA ALA A 80 -14.24 5.35 1.57
C ALA A 80 -15.00 5.50 0.22
N VAL A 81 -15.89 6.48 0.17
CA VAL A 81 -16.73 6.78 -1.00
C VAL A 81 -16.16 7.94 -1.82
N ILE A 82 -16.25 7.83 -3.15
CA ILE A 82 -16.10 8.99 -4.05
C ILE A 82 -17.47 9.27 -4.65
N LYS A 83 -18.22 10.13 -3.98
CA LYS A 83 -19.56 10.56 -4.42
C LYS A 83 -19.43 11.57 -5.56
N GLY A 84 -19.50 11.04 -6.77
CA GLY A 84 -19.56 11.81 -8.00
C GLY A 84 -20.89 12.57 -8.19
N PRO A 85 -21.02 13.34 -9.27
CA PRO A 85 -22.16 14.23 -9.52
C PRO A 85 -23.47 13.52 -9.89
N GLY A 86 -23.45 12.19 -10.00
CA GLY A 86 -24.62 11.38 -10.32
C GLY A 86 -24.85 11.21 -11.82
N LYS A 87 -25.79 10.31 -12.17
CA LYS A 87 -26.08 9.88 -13.55
C LYS A 87 -26.60 11.00 -14.47
N ASP A 88 -27.16 12.06 -13.90
CA ASP A 88 -27.80 13.15 -14.66
C ASP A 88 -26.83 14.29 -15.01
N ALA A 89 -25.57 14.19 -14.57
CA ALA A 89 -24.57 15.25 -14.69
C ALA A 89 -23.82 15.28 -16.05
N GLY A 90 -24.31 14.57 -17.06
CA GLY A 90 -23.67 14.51 -18.38
C GLY A 90 -22.28 13.84 -18.34
N ASN A 91 -21.26 14.52 -18.86
CA ASN A 91 -19.88 14.00 -19.00
C ASN A 91 -19.01 14.23 -17.75
N LEU A 92 -19.60 14.15 -16.55
CA LEU A 92 -18.90 14.40 -15.29
C LEU A 92 -18.81 13.11 -14.45
N PHE A 93 -17.61 12.82 -13.93
CA PHE A 93 -17.29 11.56 -13.28
C PHE A 93 -16.50 11.78 -11.99
N GLY A 94 -16.77 10.99 -10.93
CA GLY A 94 -15.97 11.05 -9.71
C GLY A 94 -14.51 10.65 -9.95
N ILE A 95 -14.29 9.63 -10.77
CA ILE A 95 -12.98 9.13 -11.19
C ILE A 95 -12.96 9.09 -12.71
N ILE A 96 -11.91 9.61 -13.34
CA ILE A 96 -11.77 9.67 -14.78
C ILE A 96 -10.33 9.30 -15.19
N GLY A 97 -10.18 8.55 -16.27
CA GLY A 97 -8.88 8.13 -16.81
C GLY A 97 -8.92 8.01 -18.34
N GLY A 98 -7.75 7.97 -18.97
CA GLY A 98 -7.62 7.83 -20.41
C GLY A 98 -8.09 9.09 -21.15
N TRP A 99 -8.96 8.93 -22.16
CA TRP A 99 -9.43 10.02 -23.04
C TRP A 99 -10.09 11.21 -22.31
N GLY A 100 -10.55 11.02 -21.08
CA GLY A 100 -11.12 12.09 -20.24
C GLY A 100 -10.13 12.75 -19.27
N ALA A 101 -8.90 12.26 -19.17
CA ALA A 101 -7.85 12.78 -18.30
C ALA A 101 -6.69 13.38 -19.12
N PRO A 102 -5.87 14.28 -18.56
CA PRO A 102 -4.78 14.92 -19.29
C PRO A 102 -3.58 13.99 -19.61
N GLY A 103 -3.75 12.66 -19.53
CA GLY A 103 -2.67 11.68 -19.73
C GLY A 103 -3.17 10.27 -20.00
N SER A 104 -2.23 9.33 -20.11
CA SER A 104 -2.54 7.90 -20.28
C SER A 104 -2.99 7.27 -18.95
N ALA A 105 -3.79 6.21 -19.04
CA ALA A 105 -4.28 5.48 -17.87
C ALA A 105 -4.29 3.96 -18.13
N ILE A 106 -3.28 3.48 -18.86
CA ILE A 106 -3.15 2.05 -19.18
C ILE A 106 -2.82 1.29 -17.91
N ASN A 107 -3.44 0.12 -17.74
CA ASN A 107 -3.27 -0.73 -16.56
C ASN A 107 -3.66 -0.01 -15.25
N THR A 108 -4.91 0.44 -15.18
CA THR A 108 -5.50 1.07 -14.00
C THR A 108 -6.35 0.06 -13.22
N THR A 109 -6.13 -0.05 -11.91
CA THR A 109 -6.98 -0.83 -11.00
C THR A 109 -7.65 0.10 -10.00
N ILE A 110 -8.97 0.04 -9.89
CA ILE A 110 -9.75 0.74 -8.86
C ILE A 110 -10.41 -0.34 -7.99
N LYS A 111 -10.23 -0.25 -6.67
CA LYS A 111 -10.73 -1.28 -5.73
C LYS A 111 -11.20 -0.70 -4.40
N ASN A 112 -11.98 -1.49 -3.67
CA ASN A 112 -12.45 -1.21 -2.31
C ASN A 112 -13.23 0.10 -2.14
N CYS A 113 -13.95 0.53 -3.18
CA CYS A 113 -14.86 1.69 -3.12
C CYS A 113 -16.27 1.20 -2.74
N ILE A 114 -17.00 1.97 -1.91
CA ILE A 114 -18.36 1.65 -1.42
C ILE A 114 -19.44 2.29 -2.29
#